data_AF-A0A849WW90-F1
#
_entry.id   AF-A0A849WW90-F1
#
_cell.length_a   1.000
_cell.length_b   1.000
_cell.length_c   1.000
_cell.angle_alpha   90.00
_cell.angle_beta   90.00
_cell.angle_gamma   90.00
#
_symmetry.space_group_name_H-M   'P 1'
#
loop_
_entity.id
_entity.type
_entity.pdbx_description
1 polymer ?
#
loop_
_entity_poly.entity_id
_entity_poly.type
_entity_poly.pdbx_seq_one_letter_code
_entity_poly.pdbx_strand_id
1 'polypeptide(L)' 'MVSIAYKLSWEREYLDLTELARLRWIEHWKIERLADYFAVSPSAIKDRLVLLKKKSRKIDG' A
#
# COMPACT_ATOMS: atom_id res chain seq x y z
N MET A 1 -12.01 31.36 -0.43
CA MET A 1 -12.11 30.02 -1.04
C MET A 1 -10.99 29.16 -0.47
N VAL A 2 -11.20 28.66 0.75
CA VAL A 2 -10.21 27.87 1.50
C VAL A 2 -10.98 26.67 1.99
N SER A 3 -10.75 25.47 1.45
CA SER A 3 -11.10 24.15 2.04
C SER A 3 -11.22 23.00 1.01
N ILE A 4 -10.23 22.79 0.13
CA ILE A 4 -10.14 21.52 -0.63
C ILE A 4 -8.79 20.82 -0.42
N ALA A 5 -7.74 21.55 -0.04
CA ALA A 5 -6.42 20.95 0.19
C ALA A 5 -6.30 20.18 1.53
N TYR A 6 -7.12 20.49 2.54
CA TYR A 6 -6.96 19.92 3.88
C TYR A 6 -7.66 18.57 4.11
N LYS A 7 -8.46 18.09 3.14
CA LYS A 7 -9.14 16.80 3.25
C LYS A 7 -8.33 15.60 2.73
N LEU A 8 -7.24 15.85 1.99
CA LEU A 8 -6.38 14.80 1.41
C LEU A 8 -5.25 14.31 2.34
N SER A 9 -4.99 15.00 3.45
CA SER A 9 -3.82 14.71 4.28
C SER A 9 -4.06 13.69 5.38
N TRP A 10 -5.32 13.37 5.70
CA TRP A 10 -5.68 12.47 6.81
C TRP A 10 -6.03 11.03 6.37
N GLU A 11 -6.26 10.78 5.07
CA GLU A 11 -6.41 9.41 4.56
C GLU A 11 -5.08 8.79 4.08
N ARG A 12 -3.96 9.50 4.23
CA ARG A 12 -2.62 8.98 3.91
C ARG A 12 -2.12 7.91 4.88
N GLU A 13 -2.79 7.72 6.02
CA GLU A 13 -2.36 6.72 7.01
C GLU A 13 -2.92 5.32 6.77
N TYR A 14 -3.95 5.18 5.93
CA TYR A 14 -4.42 3.87 5.48
C TYR A 14 -3.73 3.53 4.16
N LEU A 15 -2.57 2.88 4.26
CA LEU A 15 -1.97 2.24 3.09
C LEU A 15 -2.99 1.26 2.51
N ASP A 16 -3.56 1.59 1.35
CA ASP A 16 -4.52 0.74 0.67
C ASP A 16 -3.81 -0.55 0.22
N LEU A 17 -4.10 -1.63 0.94
CA LEU A 17 -3.53 -2.95 0.69
C LEU A 17 -3.99 -3.50 -0.67
N THR A 18 -5.12 -3.06 -1.19
CA THR A 18 -5.63 -3.42 -2.53
C THR A 18 -4.76 -2.78 -3.60
N GLU A 19 -4.49 -1.48 -3.45
CA GLU A 19 -3.64 -0.75 -4.38
C GLU A 19 -2.20 -1.28 -4.33
N LEU A 20 -1.67 -1.57 -3.14
CA LEU A 20 -0.36 -2.20 -2.99
C LEU A 20 -0.29 -3.55 -3.72
N ALA A 21 -1.32 -4.38 -3.58
CA ALA A 21 -1.41 -5.69 -4.24
C ALA A 21 -1.45 -5.53 -5.77
N ARG A 22 -2.27 -4.62 -6.28
CA ARG A 22 -2.37 -4.31 -7.71
C ARG A 22 -1.04 -3.84 -8.28
N LEU A 23 -0.43 -2.81 -7.69
CA LEU A 23 0.84 -2.27 -8.18
C LEU A 23 1.96 -3.32 -8.13
N ARG A 24 1.95 -4.21 -7.13
CA ARG A 24 2.96 -5.26 -7.00
C ARG A 24 2.77 -6.41 -8.00
N TRP A 25 1.55 -6.92 -8.18
CA TRP A 25 1.28 -8.17 -8.91
C TRP A 25 0.74 -7.97 -10.32
N ILE A 26 0.06 -6.85 -10.59
CA ILE A 26 -0.44 -6.53 -11.94
C ILE A 26 0.58 -5.67 -12.67
N GLU A 27 1.08 -4.61 -12.05
CA GLU A 27 2.04 -3.70 -12.70
C GLU A 27 3.52 -4.07 -12.47
N HIS A 28 3.78 -5.10 -11.66
CA HIS A 28 5.12 -5.59 -11.35
C HIS A 28 6.11 -4.54 -10.81
N TRP A 29 5.61 -3.54 -10.06
CA TRP A 29 6.48 -2.51 -9.48
C TRP A 29 7.49 -3.11 -8.49
N LYS A 30 8.69 -2.51 -8.46
CA LYS A 30 9.74 -2.82 -7.49
C LYS A 30 9.40 -2.24 -6.11
N ILE A 31 9.92 -2.87 -5.05
CA ILE A 31 9.67 -2.47 -3.66
C ILE A 31 10.09 -1.03 -3.40
N GLU A 32 11.22 -0.59 -3.97
CA GLU A 32 11.74 0.78 -3.81
C GLU A 32 10.75 1.80 -4.38
N ARG A 33 10.25 1.56 -5.60
CA ARG A 33 9.24 2.41 -6.23
C ARG A 33 7.93 2.45 -5.44
N LEU A 34 7.52 1.33 -4.86
CA LEU A 34 6.34 1.28 -3.99
C LEU A 34 6.57 2.06 -2.70
N ALA A 35 7.76 1.94 -2.10
CA ALA A 35 8.15 2.69 -0.92
C ALA A 35 8.08 4.21 -1.16
N ASP A 36 8.61 4.66 -2.29
CA ASP A 36 8.54 6.07 -2.72
C ASP A 36 7.10 6.52 -2.96
N TYR A 37 6.32 5.72 -3.71
CA TYR A 37 4.93 6.04 -4.05
C TYR A 37 4.02 6.15 -2.81
N PHE A 38 4.19 5.24 -1.86
CA PHE A 38 3.45 5.24 -0.61
C PHE A 38 4.08 6.09 0.49
N ALA A 39 5.22 6.75 0.22
CA ALA A 39 5.99 7.54 1.19
C ALA A 39 6.29 6.78 2.50
N VAL A 40 6.66 5.50 2.39
CA VAL A 40 7.00 4.63 3.52
C VAL A 40 8.33 3.92 3.30
N SER A 41 8.86 3.30 4.34
CA SER A 41 10.10 2.53 4.20
C SER A 41 9.89 1.25 3.37
N PRO A 42 10.91 0.81 2.61
CA PRO A 42 10.87 -0.47 1.90
C PRO A 42 10.57 -1.68 2.80
N SER A 43 11.02 -1.62 4.06
CA SER A 43 10.74 -2.66 5.06
C SER A 43 9.25 -2.73 5.40
N ALA A 44 8.58 -1.59 5.57
CA ALA A 44 7.13 -1.56 5.80
C ALA A 44 6.36 -2.20 4.63
N ILE A 45 6.76 -1.89 3.38
CA ILE A 45 6.18 -2.53 2.18
C ILE A 45 6.34 -4.06 2.24
N LYS A 46 7.53 -4.56 2.60
CA LYS A 46 7.78 -6.01 2.74
C LYS A 46 6.86 -6.65 3.78
N ASP A 47 6.76 -6.07 4.97
CA ASP A 47 5.91 -6.60 6.05
C ASP A 47 4.43 -6.64 5.63
N ARG A 48 3.97 -5.61 4.94
CA ARG A 48 2.59 -5.50 4.43
C ARG A 48 2.30 -6.51 3.32
N LEU A 49 3.25 -6.76 2.41
CA LEU A 49 3.13 -7.83 1.42
C LEU A 49 3.08 -9.22 2.07
N VAL A 50 3.83 -9.44 3.16
CA VAL A 50 3.75 -10.69 3.94
C VAL A 50 2.37 -10.84 4.59
N LEU A 51 1.81 -9.77 5.16
CA LEU A 51 0.46 -9.77 5.72
C LEU A 51 -0.61 -10.09 4.66
N LEU A 52 -0.50 -9.48 3.47
CA LEU A 52 -1.37 -9.77 2.33
C LEU A 52 -1.32 -11.25 1.94
N LYS A 53 -0.13 -11.83 1.84
CA LYS A 53 0.05 -13.25 1.52
C LYS A 53 -0.54 -14.17 2.60
N LYS A 54 -0.41 -13.80 3.88
CA LYS A 54 -1.02 -14.53 5.00
C LYS A 54 -2.55 -14.44 4.99
N LYS A 55 -3.12 -13.27 4.68
CA LYS A 55 -4.56 -13.08 4.55
C LYS A 55 -5.14 -13.90 3.39
N SER A 56 -4.50 -13.86 2.22
CA SER A 56 -4.91 -14.67 1.06
C SER A 56 -4.97 -16.17 1.37
N ARG A 57 -4.02 -16.69 2.16
CA ARG A 57 -4.03 -18.11 2.58
C ARG A 57 -5.19 -18.49 3.50
N LYS A 58 -5.75 -17.55 4.27
CA LYS A 58 -6.87 -17.83 5.20
C LYS A 58 -8.24 -17.87 4.53
N ILE A 59 -8.36 -17.37 3.30
CA ILE A 59 -9.63 -17.29 2.57
C ILE A 59 -9.87 -18.58 1.76
N ASP A 60 -8.84 -19.43 1.62
CA ASP A 60 -8.85 -20.67 0.84
C ASP A 60 -8.96 -21.94 1.73
N GLY A 61 -9.28 -21.80 3.02
CA GLY A 61 -9.32 -22.89 4.00
C GLY A 61 -10.62 -22.97 4.77
#